data_AF-A0A382XJ89-F1
#
_entry.id   AF-A0A382XJ89-F1
#
_cell.length_a   1.000
_cell.length_b   1.000
_cell.length_c   1.000
_cell.angle_alpha   90.00
_cell.angle_beta   90.00
_cell.angle_gamma   90.00
#
_symmetry.space_group_name_H-M   'P 1'
#
loop_
_entity.id
_entity.type
_entity.pdbx_description
1 polymer ?
#
loop_
_entity_poly.entity_id
_entity_poly.type
_entity_poly.pdbx_seq_one_letter_code
_entity_poly.pdbx_strand_id
1 'polypeptide(L)' 'MAYAATDAQVKQFQEDGFLLIPDLYNTEEMQLLLQVAKSDMGKTENVRGPVDTEGRLSKLWLTSDTD' A
#
# COMPACT_ATOMS: atom_id res chain seq x y z
N MET A 1 -14.29 -8.40 -5.21
CA MET A 1 -13.81 -9.73 -4.77
C MET A 1 -12.79 -9.50 -3.67
N ALA A 2 -12.87 -10.23 -2.55
CA ALA A 2 -11.87 -10.14 -1.48
C ALA A 2 -10.76 -11.18 -1.76
N TYR A 3 -9.49 -10.77 -1.63
CA TYR A 3 -8.37 -11.69 -1.73
C TYR A 3 -8.31 -12.57 -0.48
N ALA A 4 -8.25 -13.90 -0.66
CA ALA A 4 -8.06 -14.85 0.44
C ALA A 4 -6.65 -15.43 0.35
N ALA A 5 -5.85 -15.23 1.40
CA ALA A 5 -4.52 -15.81 1.48
C ALA A 5 -4.60 -17.33 1.64
N THR A 6 -3.69 -18.04 0.98
CA THR A 6 -3.52 -19.49 1.17
C THR A 6 -2.75 -19.78 2.45
N ASP A 7 -2.89 -20.98 3.00
CA ASP A 7 -2.14 -21.42 4.19
C ASP A 7 -0.63 -21.27 4.03
N ALA A 8 -0.12 -21.49 2.82
CA ALA A 8 1.30 -21.31 2.49
C ALA A 8 1.73 -19.84 2.61
N GLN A 9 0.89 -18.90 2.18
CA GLN A 9 1.16 -17.48 2.27
C GLN A 9 1.00 -16.94 3.69
N VAL A 10 0.06 -17.49 4.46
CA VAL A 10 -0.06 -17.21 5.90
C VAL A 10 1.22 -17.62 6.61
N LYS A 11 1.74 -18.82 6.30
CA LYS A 11 3.01 -19.29 6.86
C LYS A 11 4.18 -18.40 6.45
N GLN A 12 4.27 -18.01 5.18
CA GLN A 12 5.31 -17.09 4.71
C GLN A 12 5.26 -15.75 5.45
N PHE A 13 4.07 -15.19 5.62
CA PHE A 13 3.90 -13.94 6.37
C PHE A 13 4.37 -14.07 7.83
N GLN A 14 4.12 -15.21 8.48
CA GLN A 14 4.58 -15.47 9.85
C GLN A 14 6.11 -15.57 9.94
N GLU A 15 6.78 -16.09 8.90
CA GLU A 15 8.23 -16.26 8.85
C GLU A 15 8.94 -14.96 8.45
N ASP A 16 8.44 -14.28 7.42
CA ASP A 16 9.09 -13.12 6.78
C ASP A 16 8.62 -11.77 7.38
N GLY A 17 7.46 -11.76 8.05
CA GLY A 17 6.80 -10.55 8.55
C GLY A 17 6.12 -9.70 7.46
N PHE A 18 6.18 -10.15 6.21
CA PHE A 18 5.52 -9.52 5.06
C PHE A 18 5.11 -10.57 4.03
N LEU A 19 4.21 -10.19 3.12
CA LEU A 19 3.79 -11.03 2.00
C LEU A 19 3.76 -10.18 0.73
N LEU A 20 4.43 -10.66 -0.32
CA LEU A 20 4.36 -10.06 -1.65
C LEU A 20 3.40 -10.86 -2.50
N ILE A 21 2.33 -10.22 -2.97
CA ILE A 21 1.36 -10.82 -3.89
C ILE A 21 1.56 -10.14 -5.26
N PRO A 22 2.14 -10.85 -6.24
CA PRO A 22 2.25 -10.34 -7.60
C PRO A 22 0.86 -10.08 -8.18
N ASP A 23 0.74 -9.00 -8.95
CA ASP A 23 -0.46 -8.66 -9.72
C ASP A 23 -1.76 -8.65 -8.88
N LEU A 24 -1.66 -8.28 -7.60
CA LEU A 24 -2.82 -8.15 -6.69
C LEU A 24 -3.88 -7.20 -7.24
N TYR A 25 -3.43 -6.16 -7.94
CA TYR A 25 -4.26 -5.25 -8.72
C TYR A 25 -3.81 -5.31 -10.17
N ASN A 26 -4.77 -5.32 -11.09
CA ASN A 26 -4.46 -5.16 -12.49
C ASN A 26 -4.12 -3.70 -12.82
N THR A 27 -3.65 -3.44 -14.05
CA THR A 27 -3.24 -2.11 -14.50
C THR A 27 -4.37 -1.08 -14.37
N GLU A 28 -5.61 -1.43 -14.70
CA GLU A 28 -6.75 -0.51 -14.66
C GLU A 28 -7.11 -0.15 -13.21
N GLU A 29 -7.13 -1.13 -12.33
CA GLU A 29 -7.36 -0.96 -10.90
C GLU A 29 -6.28 -0.08 -10.26
N MET A 30 -5.01 -0.31 -10.61
CA MET A 30 -3.89 0.54 -10.15
C MET A 30 -4.03 1.99 -10.62
N GLN A 31 -4.48 2.22 -11.85
CA GLN A 31 -4.73 3.57 -12.36
C GLN A 31 -5.89 4.24 -11.62
N LEU A 32 -6.95 3.49 -11.29
CA LEU A 32 -8.06 4.01 -10.52
C LEU A 32 -7.63 4.42 -9.10
N LEU A 33 -6.88 3.55 -8.41
CA LEU A 33 -6.32 3.86 -7.09
C LEU A 33 -5.44 5.12 -7.14
N LEU A 34 -4.62 5.26 -8.18
CA LEU A 34 -3.78 6.43 -8.39
C LEU A 34 -4.61 7.72 -8.61
N GLN A 35 -5.68 7.65 -9.39
CA GLN A 35 -6.57 8.79 -9.64
C GLN A 35 -7.31 9.24 -8.37
N VAL A 36 -7.80 8.29 -7.59
CA VAL A 36 -8.44 8.55 -6.29
C VAL A 36 -7.44 9.21 -5.34
N ALA A 37 -6.23 8.65 -5.22
CA ALA A 37 -5.19 9.19 -4.34
C ALA A 37 -4.71 10.60 -4.73
N LYS A 38 -4.83 10.99 -6.01
CA LYS A 38 -4.54 12.34 -6.51
C LYS A 38 -5.69 13.32 -6.27
N SER A 39 -6.92 12.84 -6.40
CA SER A 39 -8.13 13.65 -6.23
C SER A 39 -8.45 13.90 -4.75
N ASP A 40 -7.95 13.04 -3.86
CA ASP A 40 -8.06 13.20 -2.41
C ASP A 40 -7.11 14.30 -1.89
N MET A 41 -7.52 15.56 -2.09
CA MET A 41 -6.87 16.76 -1.53
C MET A 41 -7.04 16.87 0.01
N GLY A 42 -7.69 15.92 0.69
CA GLY A 42 -7.84 15.93 2.15
C GLY A 42 -6.52 15.70 2.91
N LYS A 43 -5.48 15.19 2.25
CA LYS A 43 -4.17 14.88 2.87
C LYS A 43 -3.05 15.87 2.51
N THR A 44 -3.33 16.98 1.83
CA THR A 44 -2.29 17.96 1.50
C THR A 44 -1.84 18.82 2.68
N GLU A 45 -2.61 18.86 3.78
CA GLU A 45 -2.25 19.73 4.91
C GLU A 45 -1.21 19.11 5.87
N ASN A 46 -1.02 17.78 5.87
CA ASN A 46 -0.19 17.10 6.88
C ASN A 46 0.96 16.21 6.33
N VAL A 47 1.16 16.14 5.01
CA VAL A 47 2.22 15.28 4.43
C VAL A 47 3.49 16.11 4.19
N ARG A 48 4.23 16.41 5.25
CA ARG A 48 5.68 16.65 5.17
C ARG A 48 6.40 15.32 5.41
N GLY A 49 6.29 14.41 4.45
CA GLY A 49 7.06 13.16 4.42
C GLY A 49 8.34 13.30 3.59
N PRO A 50 9.40 12.53 3.89
CA PRO A 50 10.64 12.54 3.13
C PRO A 50 10.38 12.16 1.66
N VAL A 51 10.97 12.96 0.77
CA VAL A 51 10.78 12.88 -0.68
C VAL A 51 11.77 11.86 -1.24
N ASP A 52 11.33 11.02 -2.17
CA ASP A 52 12.25 10.13 -2.89
C ASP A 52 13.15 10.92 -3.86
N THR A 53 14.14 10.23 -4.44
CA THR A 53 15.10 10.81 -5.40
C THR A 53 14.46 11.34 -6.70
N GLU A 54 13.18 11.04 -6.96
CA GLU A 54 12.41 11.54 -8.10
C GLU A 54 11.39 12.63 -7.71
N GLY A 55 11.43 13.13 -6.47
CA GLY A 55 10.54 14.19 -6.02
C GLY A 55 9.12 13.73 -5.66
N ARG A 56 8.88 12.43 -5.50
CA ARG A 56 7.58 11.86 -5.12
C ARG A 56 7.54 11.61 -3.62
N LEU A 57 6.37 11.86 -3.05
CA LEU A 57 6.08 11.58 -1.64
C LEU A 57 5.80 10.08 -1.49
N SER A 58 6.69 9.36 -0.81
CA SER A 58 6.41 7.98 -0.41
C SER A 58 5.32 7.99 0.67
N LYS A 59 4.14 7.46 0.34
CA LYS A 59 3.02 7.28 1.29
C LYS A 59 3.02 5.87 1.89
N LEU A 60 4.19 5.31 2.20
CA LEU A 60 4.28 4.09 3.01
C LEU A 60 4.02 4.46 4.48
N TRP A 61 2.78 4.28 4.92
CA TRP A 61 2.38 4.40 6.33
C TRP A 61 2.27 3.00 6.92
N LEU A 62 3.24 2.59 7.73
CA LEU A 62 3.10 1.48 8.66
C LEU A 62 2.54 2.04 9.96
N THR A 63 1.27 1.74 10.27
CA THR A 63 0.72 1.93 11.61
C THR A 63 0.41 0.56 12.20
N SER A 64 1.08 0.23 13.30
CA SER A 64 0.76 -0.91 14.13
C SER A 64 -0.14 -0.40 15.25
N ASP A 65 -1.46 -0.57 15.11
CA ASP A 65 -2.36 -0.42 16.25
C ASP A 65 -2.29 -1.73 17.04
N THR A 66 -1.58 -1.69 18.17
CA THR A 66 -1.67 -2.70 19.22
C THR A 66 -2.60 -2.18 20.31
N ASP A 67 -3.81 -2.72 20.37
CA ASP A 67 -4.61 -2.83 21.59
C ASP A 67 -4.53 -4.28 22.12
#